data_AF-A0A3E1P3C5-F1
#
_entry.id   AF-A0A3E1P3C5-F1
#
_cell.length_a   1.000
_cell.length_b   1.000
_cell.length_c   1.000
_cell.angle_alpha   90.00
_cell.angle_beta   90.00
_cell.angle_gamma   90.00
#
_symmetry.space_group_name_H-M   'P 1'
#
loop_
_entity.id
_entity.type
_entity.pdbx_description
1 polymer ?
#
loop_
_entity_poly.entity_id
_entity_poly.type
_entity_poly.pdbx_seq_one_letter_code
_entity_poly.pdbx_strand_id
1 'polypeptide(L)' 'MPSKAVFIDHDENEMEWYINNTGLLQMEVSSEIDTPGHALMTLDKLDVQKLIKMLTEIEKDM' A
#
# COMPACT_ATOMS: atom_id res chain seq x y z
N MET A 1 -9.16 -9.45 -12.93
CA MET A 1 -8.00 -9.88 -12.12
C MET A 1 -7.86 -8.89 -10.99
N PRO A 2 -7.73 -9.30 -9.72
CA PRO A 2 -7.38 -8.34 -8.67
C PRO A 2 -6.01 -7.76 -9.05
N SER A 3 -5.99 -6.45 -9.30
CA SER A 3 -4.77 -5.72 -9.62
C SER A 3 -3.92 -5.66 -8.35
N LYS A 4 -2.84 -6.45 -8.31
CA LYS A 4 -1.81 -6.38 -7.28
C LYS A 4 -0.69 -5.47 -7.77
N ALA A 5 -0.27 -4.52 -6.95
CA ALA A 5 0.94 -3.73 -7.14
C ALA A 5 1.92 -4.07 -6.02
N VAL A 6 3.19 -4.25 -6.35
CA VAL A 6 4.26 -4.56 -5.40
C VAL A 6 5.33 -3.49 -5.54
N PHE A 7 5.75 -2.92 -4.43
CA PHE A 7 6.82 -1.94 -4.31
C PHE A 7 7.92 -2.56 -3.45
N ILE A 8 9.16 -2.41 -3.88
CA ILE A 8 10.33 -2.92 -3.19
C ILE A 8 11.26 -1.73 -2.95
N ASP A 9 11.71 -1.54 -1.70
CA ASP A 9 12.64 -0.48 -1.36
C ASP A 9 14.11 -0.90 -1.57
N HIS A 10 15.05 -0.05 -1.14
CA HIS A 10 16.49 -0.30 -1.31
C HIS A 10 17.04 -1.42 -0.42
N ASP A 11 16.32 -1.76 0.67
CA ASP A 11 16.71 -2.77 1.65
C ASP A 11 15.93 -4.09 1.42
N GLU A 12 15.34 -4.25 0.24
CA GLU A 12 14.53 -5.40 -0.18
C GLU A 12 13.25 -5.61 0.66
N ASN A 13 12.75 -4.58 1.36
CA ASN A 13 11.46 -4.66 2.01
C ASN A 13 10.33 -4.54 0.98
N GLU A 14 9.32 -5.40 1.12
CA GLU A 14 8.18 -5.45 0.20
C GLU A 14 6.95 -4.77 0.79
N MET A 15 6.32 -3.93 -0.03
CA MET A 15 4.98 -3.39 0.21
C MET A 15 4.04 -3.82 -0.92
N GLU A 16 2.95 -4.47 -0.55
CA GLU A 16 1.94 -4.96 -1.47
C GLU A 16 0.64 -4.18 -1.34
N TRP A 17 0.01 -3.89 -2.48
CA TRP A 17 -1.32 -3.30 -2.56
C TRP A 17 -2.23 -4.14 -3.44
N TYR A 18 -3.40 -4.53 -2.93
CA TYR A 18 -4.37 -5.33 -3.70
C TYR A 18 -5.81 -5.13 -3.21
N ILE A 19 -6.79 -5.40 -4.07
CA ILE A 19 -8.20 -5.44 -3.67
C ILE A 19 -8.49 -6.83 -3.10
N ASN A 20 -8.91 -6.90 -1.84
CA ASN A 20 -9.20 -8.16 -1.18
C ASN A 20 -10.60 -8.72 -1.57
N ASN A 21 -10.96 -9.89 -1.04
CA ASN A 21 -12.24 -10.55 -1.33
C ASN A 21 -13.49 -9.78 -0.84
N THR A 22 -13.32 -8.81 0.05
CA THR A 22 -14.41 -7.92 0.53
C THR A 22 -14.54 -6.64 -0.29
N GLY A 23 -13.66 -6.43 -1.28
CA GLY A 23 -13.67 -5.24 -2.13
C GLY A 23 -12.98 -4.02 -1.52
N LEU A 24 -12.28 -4.19 -0.40
CA LEU A 24 -11.45 -3.15 0.22
C LEU A 24 -10.05 -3.17 -0.40
N LEU A 25 -9.42 -2.00 -0.51
CA LEU A 25 -8.01 -1.90 -0.87
C LEU A 25 -7.18 -2.26 0.37
N GLN A 26 -6.32 -3.25 0.24
CA GLN A 26 -5.46 -3.76 1.30
C GLN A 26 -4.01 -3.40 0.98
N MET A 27 -3.30 -2.90 1.99
CA MET A 27 -1.86 -2.68 1.98
C MET A 27 -1.22 -3.59 3.02
N GLU A 28 -0.17 -4.28 2.61
CA GLU A 28 0.67 -5.09 3.48
C GLU A 28 2.13 -4.66 3.35
N VAL A 29 2.83 -4.55 4.48
CA VAL A 29 4.28 -4.41 4.52
C VAL A 29 4.84 -5.58 5.31
N SER A 30 5.81 -6.27 4.73
CA SER A 30 6.60 -7.29 5.41
C SER A 30 8.08 -6.94 5.33
N SER A 31 8.75 -6.99 6.47
CA SER A 31 10.22 -6.96 6.55
C SER A 31 10.67 -8.24 7.23
N GLU A 32 11.57 -8.99 6.59
CA GLU A 32 12.16 -10.20 7.15
C GLU A 32 13.61 -9.99 7.62
N ILE A 33 14.24 -8.87 7.24
CA ILE A 33 15.69 -8.68 7.33
C ILE A 33 16.08 -7.86 8.58
N ASP A 34 15.63 -6.61 8.71
CA ASP A 34 16.15 -5.70 9.75
C ASP A 34 15.37 -5.75 11.06
N THR A 35 14.04 -5.81 10.99
CA THR A 35 13.17 -6.01 12.16
C THR A 35 11.95 -6.77 11.70
N PRO A 36 11.88 -8.08 11.97
CA PRO A 36 10.76 -8.92 11.57
C PRO A 36 9.43 -8.28 11.98
N GLY A 37 8.64 -7.91 10.98
CA GLY A 37 7.49 -7.07 11.18
C GLY A 37 6.50 -7.23 10.04
N HIS A 38 5.23 -7.22 10.41
CA HIS A 38 4.14 -7.21 9.45
C HIS A 38 3.15 -6.11 9.83
N ALA A 39 2.92 -5.18 8.92
CA ALA A 39 1.94 -4.12 9.06
C ALA A 39 0.88 -4.27 7.97
N LEU A 40 -0.38 -3.99 8.34
CA LEU A 40 -1.51 -4.12 7.44
C LEU A 40 -2.46 -2.93 7.61
N MET A 41 -2.98 -2.43 6.49
CA MET A 41 -4.01 -1.40 6.42
C MET A 41 -5.07 -1.80 5.41
N THR A 42 -6.33 -1.50 5.71
CA THR A 42 -7.43 -1.62 4.75
C THR A 42 -8.10 -0.27 4.57
N LEU A 43 -8.43 0.05 3.32
CA LEU A 43 -9.08 1.30 2.92
C LEU A 43 -10.37 0.98 2.18
N ASP A 44 -11.44 1.67 2.56
CA ASP A 44 -12.66 1.67 1.78
C ASP A 44 -12.57 2.63 0.58
N LYS A 45 -13.63 2.67 -0.23
CA LYS A 45 -13.66 3.52 -1.42
C LYS A 45 -13.47 5.01 -1.12
N LEU A 46 -14.01 5.51 -0.01
CA LEU A 46 -13.87 6.93 0.37
C LEU A 46 -12.45 7.23 0.82
N ASP A 47 -11.83 6.32 1.56
CA ASP A 47 -10.45 6.46 2.00
C ASP A 47 -9.47 6.38 0.84
N VAL A 48 -9.71 5.51 -0.15
CA VAL A 48 -8.93 5.48 -1.40
C VAL A 48 -9.00 6.82 -2.14
N GLN A 49 -10.18 7.45 -2.20
CA GLN A 49 -10.32 8.77 -2.82
C GLN A 49 -9.52 9.86 -2.09
N LYS A 50 -9.50 9.82 -0.75
CA LYS A 50 -8.69 10.74 0.07
C LYS A 50 -7.19 10.49 -0.15
N LEU A 51 -6.77 9.23 -0.20
CA LEU A 51 -5.38 8.84 -0.45
C LEU A 51 -4.91 9.36 -1.81
N ILE A 52 -5.67 9.12 -2.88
CA ILE A 52 -5.35 9.60 -4.23
C ILE A 52 -5.19 11.12 -4.24
N LYS A 53 -6.11 11.85 -3.59
CA LYS A 53 -6.01 13.31 -3.50
C LYS A 53 -4.72 13.75 -2.81
N MET A 54 -4.41 13.16 -1.66
CA MET A 54 -3.19 13.47 -0.90
C MET A 54 -1.93 13.19 -1.71
N LEU A 55 -1.84 12.02 -2.36
CA LEU A 55 -0.68 11.65 -3.17
C LEU A 55 -0.51 12.56 -4.40
N THR A 56 -1.60 12.97 -5.04
CA THR A 56 -1.58 13.92 -6.17
C THR A 56 -1.12 15.32 -5.74
N GLU A 57 -1.40 15.71 -4.50
CA GLU A 57 -0.91 16.97 -3.93
C GLU A 57 0.60 16.87 -3.63
N ILE A 58 1.03 15.78 -2.99
CA ILE A 58 2.46 15.53 -2.70
C ILE A 58 3.29 15.47 -3.99
N GLU A 59 2.81 14.80 -5.04
CA GLU A 59 3.50 14.68 -6.33
C GLU A 59 3.84 16.05 -6.94
N LYS A 60 3.04 17.09 -6.69
CA LYS A 60 3.31 18.45 -7.21
C LYS A 60 4.46 19.15 -6.50
N ASP A 61 4.73 18.74 -5.26
CA ASP A 61 5.76 19.33 -4.40
C ASP A 61 7.09 18.55 -4.47
N MET A 62 7.08 17.35 -5.06
CA MET A 62 8.27 16.51 -5.32
C MET A 62 8.95 16.89 -6.63
#